data_AF-A0A965Z737-F1
#
_entry.id   AF-A0A965Z737-F1
#
_cell.length_a   1.000
_cell.length_b   1.000
_cell.length_c   1.000
_cell.angle_alpha   90.00
_cell.angle_beta   90.00
_cell.angle_gamma   90.00
#
_symmetry.space_group_name_H-M   'P 1'
#
loop_
_entity.id
_entity.type
_entity.pdbx_description
1 polymer ?
#
loop_
_entity_poly.entity_id
_entity_poly.type
_entity_poly.pdbx_seq_one_letter_code
_entity_poly.pdbx_strand_id
1 'polypeptide(L)'
;MAYPQEHLNPEWIRKGINNDAVEWARSFGEFLSTQQDRKKPLTTSQIRKFFGELKRTQADVEKHLQNLPMLKAQLAYAVGRDNNTCITFFNDELSKGIDVVVSANTDLESVKYFKNFVKIVESVVAFHKFYGGK
;
A
#
# COMPACT_ATOMS: atom_id res chain seq x y z
N MET A 1 1.84 18.20 5.77
CA MET A 1 2.81 17.92 4.70
C MET A 1 2.05 17.98 3.39
N ALA A 2 2.63 18.45 2.28
CA ALA A 2 1.90 18.35 1.00
C ALA A 2 1.78 16.87 0.60
N TYR A 3 0.70 16.53 -0.12
CA TYR A 3 0.61 15.22 -0.77
C TYR A 3 1.83 15.03 -1.69
N PRO A 4 2.38 13.81 -1.84
CA PRO A 4 3.49 13.58 -2.77
C PRO A 4 3.17 14.14 -4.16
N GLN A 5 4.16 14.70 -4.86
CA GLN A 5 3.94 15.26 -6.20
C GLN A 5 3.45 14.21 -7.21
N GLU A 6 3.74 12.93 -6.94
CA GLU A 6 3.37 11.80 -7.77
C GLU A 6 2.51 10.79 -6.99
N HIS A 7 1.59 10.13 -7.71
CA HIS A 7 0.89 8.95 -7.23
C HIS A 7 1.74 7.69 -7.40
N LEU A 8 1.33 6.58 -6.80
CA LEU A 8 1.91 5.27 -7.03
C LEU A 8 2.00 4.97 -8.52
N ASN A 9 3.22 4.80 -9.04
CA ASN A 9 3.45 4.51 -10.45
C ASN A 9 3.27 3.00 -10.72
N PRO A 10 2.37 2.59 -11.64
CA PRO A 10 2.18 1.19 -12.01
C PRO A 10 3.45 0.48 -12.49
N GLU A 11 4.40 1.21 -13.07
CA GLU A 11 5.62 0.63 -13.60
C GLU A 11 6.54 0.08 -12.49
N TRP A 12 6.49 0.64 -11.28
CA TRP A 12 7.23 0.09 -10.13
C TRP A 12 6.73 -1.30 -9.74
N ILE A 13 5.44 -1.58 -9.98
CA ILE A 13 4.83 -2.90 -9.75
C ILE A 13 5.17 -3.84 -10.91
N ARG A 14 5.06 -3.38 -12.16
CA ARG A 14 5.27 -4.22 -13.35
C ARG A 14 6.74 -4.59 -13.58
N LYS A 15 7.62 -3.61 -13.47
CA LYS A 15 9.05 -3.72 -13.81
C LYS A 15 9.92 -3.97 -12.59
N GLY A 16 9.56 -3.41 -11.44
CA GLY A 16 10.27 -3.57 -10.18
C GLY A 16 10.55 -2.23 -9.49
N ILE A 17 10.82 -2.32 -8.19
CA ILE A 17 11.14 -1.16 -7.35
C ILE A 17 12.49 -0.54 -7.76
N ASN A 18 12.53 0.79 -7.85
CA ASN A 18 13.71 1.59 -8.13
C ASN A 18 13.85 2.73 -7.11
N ASN A 19 14.84 3.61 -7.27
CA ASN A 19 15.06 4.71 -6.35
C ASN A 19 13.85 5.67 -6.29
N ASP A 20 13.18 5.92 -7.42
CA ASP A 20 12.00 6.80 -7.46
C ASP A 20 10.85 6.22 -6.62
N ALA A 21 10.64 4.91 -6.70
CA ALA A 21 9.64 4.21 -5.88
C ALA A 21 9.93 4.32 -4.38
N VAL A 22 11.21 4.23 -3.99
CA VAL A 22 11.66 4.38 -2.59
C VAL A 22 11.46 5.82 -2.12
N GLU A 23 11.77 6.80 -2.97
CA GLU A 23 11.62 8.22 -2.67
C GLU A 23 10.15 8.65 -2.56
N TRP A 24 9.31 8.10 -3.44
CA TRP A 24 7.85 8.22 -3.32
C TRP A 24 7.36 7.58 -2.02
N ALA A 25 7.80 6.36 -1.70
CA ALA A 25 7.41 5.68 -0.48
C ALA A 25 7.84 6.45 0.79
N ARG A 26 8.99 7.13 0.74
CA ARG A 26 9.47 8.03 1.80
C ARG A 26 8.51 9.19 2.02
N SER A 27 8.22 9.92 0.95
CA SER A 27 7.32 11.09 0.99
C SER A 27 5.90 10.70 1.39
N PHE A 28 5.40 9.56 0.88
CA PHE A 28 4.07 9.06 1.23
C PHE A 28 4.01 8.55 2.68
N GLY A 29 5.04 7.85 3.15
CA GLY A 29 5.14 7.41 4.55
C GLY A 29 5.11 8.59 5.54
N GLU A 30 5.85 9.66 5.23
CA GLU A 30 5.85 10.93 6.01
C GLU A 30 4.48 11.63 5.97
N PHE A 31 3.86 11.68 4.79
CA PHE A 31 2.53 12.23 4.64
C PHE A 31 1.51 11.48 5.51
N LEU A 32 1.56 10.14 5.53
CA LEU A 32 0.66 9.33 6.34
C LEU A 32 0.91 9.42 7.84
N SER A 33 2.13 9.78 8.28
CA SER A 33 2.48 9.91 9.70
C SER A 33 2.09 11.26 10.31
N THR A 34 1.67 12.23 9.48
CA THR A 34 1.33 13.59 9.90
C THR A 34 -0.16 13.88 9.73
N GLN A 35 -0.68 14.87 10.45
CA GLN A 35 -2.08 15.31 10.30
C GLN A 35 -2.25 16.02 8.96
N GLN A 36 -3.33 15.70 8.23
CA GLN A 36 -3.68 16.31 6.96
C GLN A 36 -5.07 16.94 7.06
N ASP A 37 -5.15 18.27 6.99
CA ASP A 37 -6.39 19.02 7.20
C ASP A 37 -7.14 18.57 8.48
N ARG A 38 -8.31 17.93 8.29
CA ARG A 38 -9.17 17.38 9.36
C ARG A 38 -8.94 15.88 9.62
N LYS A 39 -8.02 15.24 8.89
CA LYS A 39 -7.69 13.82 9.01
C LYS A 39 -6.49 13.61 9.93
N LYS A 40 -6.67 12.76 10.92
CA LYS A 40 -5.61 12.33 11.83
C LYS A 40 -4.55 11.50 11.10
N PRO A 41 -3.32 11.44 11.60
CA PRO A 41 -2.30 10.50 11.10
C PRO A 41 -2.84 9.07 11.00
N LEU A 42 -2.33 8.32 10.04
CA LEU A 42 -2.58 6.89 9.93
C LEU A 42 -1.90 6.18 11.11
N THR A 43 -2.64 5.32 11.81
CA THR A 43 -2.09 4.62 12.98
C THR A 43 -1.35 3.34 12.60
N THR A 44 -0.37 2.91 13.42
CA THR A 44 0.30 1.61 13.28
C THR A 44 -0.72 0.48 13.30
N SER A 45 -1.77 0.61 14.10
CA SER A 45 -2.82 -0.42 14.21
C SER A 45 -3.59 -0.63 12.90
N GLN A 46 -3.85 0.45 12.16
CA GLN A 46 -4.53 0.40 10.87
C GLN A 46 -3.61 -0.19 9.80
N ILE A 47 -2.35 0.26 9.75
CA ILE A 47 -1.33 -0.29 8.84
C ILE A 47 -1.12 -1.78 9.09
N ARG A 48 -0.92 -2.19 10.35
CA ARG A 48 -0.64 -3.58 10.73
C ARG A 48 -1.74 -4.54 10.31
N LYS A 49 -3.02 -4.12 10.35
CA LYS A 49 -4.13 -4.97 9.91
C LYS A 49 -3.99 -5.34 8.44
N PHE A 50 -3.83 -4.34 7.57
CA PHE A 50 -3.66 -4.59 6.14
C PHE A 50 -2.32 -5.28 5.85
N PHE A 51 -1.22 -4.77 6.40
CA PHE A 51 0.12 -5.30 6.15
C PHE A 51 0.25 -6.77 6.62
N GLY A 52 -0.38 -7.15 7.72
CA GLY A 52 -0.41 -8.54 8.19
C GLY A 52 -1.17 -9.50 7.26
N GLU A 53 -2.27 -9.05 6.64
CA GLU A 53 -2.97 -9.84 5.61
C GLU A 53 -2.14 -9.93 4.32
N LEU A 54 -1.51 -8.81 3.93
CA LEU A 54 -0.62 -8.76 2.78
C LEU A 54 0.55 -9.76 2.91
N LYS A 55 1.20 -9.81 4.08
CA LYS A 55 2.30 -10.75 4.35
C LYS A 55 1.85 -12.21 4.44
N ARG A 56 0.65 -12.48 4.97
CA ARG A 56 0.05 -13.83 4.94
C ARG A 56 -0.21 -14.29 3.51
N THR A 57 -0.77 -13.40 2.68
CA THR A 57 -0.98 -13.68 1.26
C THR A 57 0.34 -13.93 0.54
N GLN A 58 1.41 -13.19 0.89
CA GLN A 58 2.74 -13.40 0.32
C GLN A 58 3.34 -14.78 0.62
N ALA A 59 3.04 -15.36 1.79
CA ALA A 59 3.61 -16.64 2.20
C ALA A 59 3.21 -17.80 1.25
N ASP A 60 2.03 -17.72 0.62
CA ASP A 60 1.53 -18.70 -0.33
C ASP A 60 0.78 -18.01 -1.49
N VAL A 61 1.46 -17.05 -2.12
CA VAL A 61 0.84 -16.17 -3.13
C VAL A 61 0.24 -16.94 -4.31
N GLU A 62 0.88 -18.03 -4.73
CA GLU A 62 0.42 -18.86 -5.85
C GLU A 62 -0.96 -19.47 -5.58
N LYS A 63 -1.23 -19.90 -4.34
CA LYS A 63 -2.56 -20.42 -3.95
C LYS A 63 -3.58 -19.33 -3.66
N HIS A 64 -3.15 -18.08 -3.49
CA HIS A 64 -3.99 -16.98 -3.07
C HIS A 64 -4.19 -15.89 -4.15
N LEU A 65 -3.78 -16.14 -5.39
CA LEU A 65 -3.96 -15.20 -6.51
C LEU A 65 -5.42 -14.76 -6.68
N GLN A 66 -6.36 -15.70 -6.58
CA GLN A 66 -7.80 -15.42 -6.69
C GLN A 66 -8.34 -14.53 -5.54
N ASN A 67 -7.62 -14.47 -4.42
CA ASN A 67 -8.01 -13.71 -3.25
C ASN A 67 -7.40 -12.30 -3.23
N LEU A 68 -6.51 -11.95 -4.16
CA LEU A 68 -5.89 -10.62 -4.22
C LEU A 68 -6.91 -9.47 -4.28
N PRO A 69 -8.06 -9.58 -4.98
CA PRO A 69 -9.10 -8.55 -4.93
C PRO A 69 -9.67 -8.30 -3.52
N MET A 70 -9.57 -9.27 -2.60
CA MET A 70 -10.04 -9.10 -1.21
C MET A 70 -9.19 -8.11 -0.42
N LEU A 71 -7.91 -7.95 -0.76
CA LEU A 71 -7.05 -6.93 -0.14
C LEU A 71 -7.63 -5.51 -0.37
N LYS A 72 -8.21 -5.27 -1.55
CA LYS A 72 -8.87 -4.00 -1.89
C LYS A 72 -10.16 -3.82 -1.08
N ALA A 73 -10.97 -4.87 -0.97
CA ALA A 73 -12.18 -4.85 -0.13
C ALA A 73 -11.87 -4.58 1.35
N GLN A 74 -10.77 -5.13 1.87
CA GLN A 74 -10.31 -4.87 3.24
C GLN A 74 -9.94 -3.41 3.48
N LEU A 75 -9.25 -2.77 2.52
CA LEU A 75 -8.93 -1.34 2.59
C LEU A 75 -10.21 -0.49 2.57
N ALA A 76 -11.14 -0.80 1.67
CA ALA A 76 -12.43 -0.11 1.57
C ALA A 76 -13.24 -0.21 2.87
N TYR A 77 -13.29 -1.40 3.48
CA TYR A 77 -13.93 -1.60 4.79
C TYR A 77 -13.24 -0.77 5.89
N ALA A 78 -11.90 -0.74 5.90
CA ALA A 78 -11.15 0.03 6.89
C ALA A 78 -11.43 1.54 6.77
N VAL A 79 -11.56 2.06 5.54
CA VAL A 79 -12.01 3.44 5.27
C VAL A 79 -13.43 3.67 5.77
N GLY A 80 -14.38 2.78 5.43
CA GLY A 80 -15.77 2.92 5.86
C GLY A 80 -15.94 2.87 7.38
N ARG A 81 -15.06 2.16 8.08
CA ARG A 81 -15.03 2.08 9.54
C ARG A 81 -14.42 3.31 10.22
N ASP A 82 -13.40 3.92 9.62
CA ASP A 82 -12.69 5.07 10.19
C ASP A 82 -12.16 6.02 9.11
N ASN A 83 -13.03 6.89 8.61
CA ASN A 83 -12.69 7.86 7.57
C ASN A 83 -12.03 9.16 8.11
N ASN A 84 -11.83 9.26 9.42
CA ASN A 84 -11.26 10.44 10.10
C ASN A 84 -9.72 10.43 10.16
N THR A 85 -9.10 9.40 9.60
CA THR A 85 -7.65 9.26 9.52
C THR A 85 -7.17 9.33 8.07
N CYS A 86 -5.85 9.37 7.87
CA CYS A 86 -5.23 9.29 6.55
C CYS A 86 -5.39 7.93 5.86
N ILE A 87 -6.18 7.00 6.42
CA ILE A 87 -6.47 5.69 5.82
C ILE A 87 -7.13 5.80 4.45
N THR A 88 -7.84 6.89 4.15
CA THR A 88 -8.37 7.15 2.82
C THR A 88 -7.27 7.27 1.77
N PHE A 89 -6.22 8.05 2.06
CA PHE A 89 -5.10 8.20 1.13
C PHE A 89 -4.32 6.89 0.97
N PHE A 90 -4.13 6.16 2.07
CA PHE A 90 -3.53 4.82 2.05
C PHE A 90 -4.33 3.85 1.18
N ASN A 91 -5.66 3.84 1.32
CA ASN A 91 -6.55 3.06 0.48
C ASN A 91 -6.44 3.44 -0.99
N ASP A 92 -6.43 4.74 -1.31
CA ASP A 92 -6.47 5.23 -2.69
C ASP A 92 -5.23 4.77 -3.47
N GLU A 93 -4.05 4.86 -2.85
CA GLU A 93 -2.80 4.43 -3.50
C GLU A 93 -2.67 2.91 -3.55
N LEU A 94 -2.96 2.21 -2.45
CA LEU A 94 -2.80 0.76 -2.43
C LEU A 94 -3.85 0.02 -3.26
N SER A 95 -5.05 0.56 -3.38
CA SER A 95 -6.08 0.00 -4.27
C SER A 95 -5.63 0.05 -5.73
N LYS A 96 -5.03 1.16 -6.16
CA LYS A 96 -4.42 1.26 -7.51
C LYS A 96 -3.33 0.21 -7.68
N GLY A 97 -2.50 0.01 -6.66
CA GLY A 97 -1.45 -1.01 -6.69
C GLY A 97 -2.01 -2.43 -6.84
N ILE A 98 -3.06 -2.77 -6.09
CA ILE A 98 -3.76 -4.06 -6.19
C ILE A 98 -4.38 -4.24 -7.58
N ASP A 99 -5.00 -3.19 -8.14
CA ASP A 99 -5.57 -3.25 -9.49
C ASP A 99 -4.49 -3.57 -10.55
N VAL A 100 -3.27 -3.02 -10.40
CA VAL A 100 -2.14 -3.35 -11.29
C VAL A 100 -1.75 -4.83 -11.15
N VAL A 101 -1.68 -5.36 -9.93
CA VAL A 101 -1.38 -6.78 -9.70
C VAL A 101 -2.42 -7.70 -10.33
N VAL A 102 -3.70 -7.40 -10.13
CA VAL A 102 -4.83 -8.19 -10.65
C VAL A 102 -4.94 -8.09 -12.17
N SER A 103 -4.46 -7.00 -12.78
CA SER A 103 -4.45 -6.81 -14.23
C SER A 103 -3.40 -7.64 -14.99
N ALA A 104 -2.56 -8.43 -14.31
CA ALA A 104 -1.58 -9.30 -14.93
C ALA A 104 -2.21 -10.31 -15.90
N ASN A 105 -1.54 -10.61 -17.02
CA ASN A 105 -2.08 -11.52 -18.03
C ASN A 105 -1.87 -13.00 -17.68
N THR A 106 -0.94 -13.28 -16.76
CA THR A 106 -0.59 -14.63 -16.32
C THR A 106 -0.39 -14.68 -14.82
N ASP A 107 -0.58 -15.86 -14.23
CA ASP A 107 -0.31 -16.09 -12.81
C ASP A 107 1.14 -15.77 -12.43
N LEU A 108 2.10 -16.11 -13.32
CA LEU A 108 3.51 -15.80 -13.11
C LEU A 108 3.77 -14.29 -13.04
N GLU A 109 3.15 -13.51 -13.93
CA GLU A 109 3.20 -12.05 -13.87
C GLU A 109 2.52 -11.52 -12.61
N SER A 110 1.36 -12.05 -12.24
CA SER A 110 0.63 -11.64 -11.04
C SER A 110 1.48 -11.85 -9.77
N VAL A 111 2.12 -13.01 -9.63
CA VAL A 111 3.07 -13.30 -8.55
C VAL A 111 4.23 -12.31 -8.53
N LYS A 112 4.81 -12.00 -9.70
CA LYS A 112 5.90 -11.01 -9.80
C LYS A 112 5.43 -9.62 -9.39
N TYR A 113 4.29 -9.17 -9.91
CA TYR A 113 3.71 -7.86 -9.62
C TYR A 113 3.39 -7.75 -8.13
N PHE A 114 2.80 -8.80 -7.55
CA PHE A 114 2.49 -8.85 -6.13
C PHE A 114 3.76 -8.73 -5.28
N LYS A 115 4.83 -9.46 -5.62
CA LYS A 115 6.13 -9.34 -4.92
C LYS A 115 6.69 -7.93 -4.95
N ASN A 116 6.57 -7.22 -6.09
CA ASN A 116 7.00 -5.84 -6.21
C ASN A 116 6.11 -4.89 -5.41
N PHE A 117 4.79 -5.08 -5.47
CA PHE A 117 3.83 -4.33 -4.66
C PHE A 117 4.13 -4.45 -3.16
N VAL A 118 4.39 -5.66 -2.66
CA VAL A 118 4.77 -5.89 -1.25
C VAL A 118 5.98 -5.05 -0.85
N LYS A 119 7.05 -5.01 -1.66
CA LYS A 119 8.26 -4.21 -1.38
C LYS A 119 7.96 -2.71 -1.29
N ILE A 120 7.05 -2.21 -2.12
CA ILE A 120 6.61 -0.81 -2.09
C ILE A 120 5.85 -0.54 -0.78
N VAL A 121 4.89 -1.41 -0.41
CA VAL A 121 4.16 -1.27 0.86
C VAL A 121 5.10 -1.35 2.06
N GLU A 122 6.06 -2.28 2.05
CA GLU A 122 7.10 -2.39 3.08
C GLU A 122 7.90 -1.09 3.23
N SER A 123 8.25 -0.46 2.10
CA SER A 123 8.97 0.82 2.10
C SER A 123 8.11 1.94 2.72
N VAL A 124 6.84 2.03 2.36
CA VAL A 124 5.90 3.02 2.95
C VAL A 124 5.75 2.81 4.45
N VAL A 125 5.60 1.55 4.90
CA VAL A 125 5.48 1.20 6.32
C VAL A 125 6.75 1.57 7.10
N ALA A 126 7.92 1.27 6.52
CA ALA A 126 9.20 1.59 7.12
C ALA A 126 9.37 3.11 7.29
N PHE A 127 9.08 3.90 6.26
CA PHE A 127 9.18 5.35 6.34
C PHE A 127 8.11 5.97 7.23
N HIS A 128 6.87 5.49 7.21
CA HIS A 128 5.84 5.91 8.16
C HIS A 128 6.33 5.74 9.60
N LYS A 129 6.97 4.60 9.91
CA LYS A 129 7.56 4.36 11.22
C LYS A 129 8.74 5.29 11.52
N PHE A 130 9.63 5.49 10.55
CA PHE A 130 10.78 6.39 10.65
C PHE A 130 10.34 7.83 11.01
N TYR A 131 9.27 8.32 10.38
CA TYR A 131 8.70 9.64 10.64
C TYR A 131 7.77 9.70 11.86
N GLY A 132 7.90 8.76 12.81
CA GLY A 132 7.21 8.81 14.10
C GLY A 132 5.75 8.35 14.08
N GLY A 133 5.33 7.61 13.06
CA GLY A 133 4.02 6.96 13.02
C GLY A 133 3.72 6.14 14.28
N LYS A 134 2.52 6.34 14.85
CA LYS A 134 2.07 5.74 16.11
C LYS A 134 0.96 4.73 15.91
#